data_AF-A0AAP0PBK3-F1
#
_entry.id   AF-A0AAP0PBK3-F1
#
_cell.length_a   1.000
_cell.length_b   1.000
_cell.length_c   1.000
_cell.angle_alpha   90.00
_cell.angle_beta   90.00
_cell.angle_gamma   90.00
#
_symmetry.space_group_name_H-M   'P 1'
#
loop_
_entity.id
_entity.type
_entity.pdbx_description
1 polymer ?
#
loop_
_entity_poly.entity_id
_entity_poly.type
_entity_poly.pdbx_seq_one_letter_code
_entity_poly.pdbx_strand_id
1 'polypeptide(L)'
;MHGTKKGNMSMIDFLSTMKKLSDGLSLAGASMSDDDLISNTLLSLDAKYLSITVVLQRQLDLDWPEFQTMFAWFREYFGAIPWHSRYQFSLYSRFLSIS
;
A
#
# COMPACT_ATOMS: atom_id res chain seq x y z
N MET A 1 -16.17 -2.69 -14.44
CA MET A 1 -15.26 -1.70 -13.83
C MET A 1 -13.83 -2.18 -14.02
N HIS A 2 -13.08 -1.60 -14.96
CA HIS A 2 -11.72 -2.04 -15.34
C HIS A 2 -10.63 -1.00 -15.03
N GLY A 3 -10.92 0.03 -14.21
CA GLY A 3 -10.05 1.20 -14.04
C GLY A 3 -9.23 1.28 -12.76
N THR A 4 -9.37 0.33 -11.82
CA THR A 4 -8.72 0.43 -10.51
C THR A 4 -7.46 -0.42 -10.38
N LYS A 5 -7.13 -1.30 -11.32
CA LYS A 5 -5.87 -2.07 -11.25
C LYS A 5 -4.68 -1.21 -11.61
N LYS A 6 -3.58 -1.35 -10.86
CA LYS A 6 -2.33 -0.65 -11.14
C LYS A 6 -1.80 -0.95 -12.55
N GLY A 7 -1.67 -2.23 -12.90
CA GLY A 7 -1.15 -2.67 -14.20
C GLY A 7 0.21 -2.04 -14.54
N ASN A 8 0.32 -1.38 -15.70
CA ASN A 8 1.55 -0.73 -16.16
C ASN A 8 1.77 0.68 -15.59
N MET A 9 0.85 1.19 -14.78
CA MET A 9 0.96 2.53 -14.19
C MET A 9 2.12 2.59 -13.18
N SER A 10 2.76 3.76 -13.07
CA SER A 10 3.71 4.02 -12.00
C SER A 10 2.98 3.95 -10.66
N MET A 11 3.71 3.59 -9.59
CA MET A 11 3.09 3.50 -8.25
C MET A 11 2.53 4.85 -7.78
N ILE A 12 3.24 5.95 -8.09
CA ILE A 12 2.83 7.29 -7.68
C ILE A 12 1.53 7.68 -8.38
N ASP A 13 1.46 7.47 -9.70
CA ASP A 13 0.27 7.78 -10.49
C ASP A 13 -0.91 6.90 -10.06
N PHE A 14 -0.64 5.63 -9.71
CA PHE A 14 -1.65 4.71 -9.22
C PHE A 14 -2.23 5.17 -7.88
N LEU A 15 -1.40 5.46 -6.89
CA LEU A 15 -1.84 5.96 -5.60
C LEU A 15 -2.58 7.31 -5.73
N SER A 16 -2.09 8.21 -6.58
CA SER A 16 -2.78 9.46 -6.88
C SER A 16 -4.17 9.22 -7.50
N THR A 17 -4.28 8.24 -8.40
CA THR A 17 -5.56 7.86 -9.01
C THR A 17 -6.54 7.32 -7.98
N MET A 18 -6.10 6.42 -7.09
CA MET A 18 -6.97 5.88 -6.03
C MET A 18 -7.46 6.96 -5.08
N LYS A 19 -6.60 7.92 -4.71
CA LYS A 19 -6.99 9.06 -3.88
C LYS A 19 -8.01 9.96 -4.59
N LYS A 20 -7.76 10.32 -5.85
CA LYS A 20 -8.71 11.12 -6.65
C LYS A 20 -10.07 10.45 -6.80
N LEU A 21 -10.10 9.13 -6.94
CA LEU A 21 -11.36 8.37 -6.97
C LEU A 21 -12.08 8.45 -5.63
N SER A 22 -11.38 8.28 -4.51
CA SER A 22 -11.94 8.43 -3.16
C SER A 22 -12.52 9.82 -2.93
N ASP A 23 -11.76 10.86 -3.29
CA ASP A 23 -12.17 12.24 -3.11
C ASP A 23 -13.38 12.57 -4.01
N GLY A 24 -13.42 12.03 -5.24
CA GLY A 24 -14.58 12.12 -6.13
C GLY A 24 -15.82 11.43 -5.58
N LEU A 25 -15.68 10.26 -4.95
CA LEU A 25 -16.77 9.57 -4.27
C LEU A 25 -17.27 10.37 -3.06
N SER A 26 -16.37 10.98 -2.29
CA SER A 26 -16.72 11.88 -1.18
C SER A 26 -17.52 13.08 -1.67
N LEU A 27 -17.14 13.70 -2.78
CA LEU A 27 -17.88 14.82 -3.39
C LEU A 27 -19.28 14.41 -3.89
N ALA A 28 -19.44 13.16 -4.33
CA ALA A 28 -20.72 12.60 -4.74
C ALA A 28 -21.62 12.16 -3.56
N GLY A 29 -21.18 12.39 -2.31
CA GLY A 29 -21.91 12.00 -1.10
C GLY A 29 -21.71 10.54 -0.67
N ALA A 30 -20.78 9.82 -1.30
CA ALA A 30 -20.45 8.43 -1.00
C ALA A 30 -19.01 8.35 -0.44
N SER A 31 -18.76 9.02 0.69
CA SER A 31 -17.42 9.04 1.30
C SER A 31 -16.95 7.63 1.65
N MET A 32 -15.72 7.30 1.25
CA MET A 32 -15.05 6.06 1.59
C MET A 32 -14.12 6.30 2.79
N SER A 33 -14.05 5.34 3.71
CA SER A 33 -13.10 5.39 4.82
C SER A 33 -11.67 5.19 4.32
N ASP A 34 -10.68 5.66 5.08
CA ASP A 34 -9.28 5.43 4.73
C ASP A 34 -8.95 3.92 4.76
N ASP A 35 -9.52 3.15 5.68
CA ASP A 35 -9.39 1.69 5.75
C ASP A 35 -9.90 1.00 4.48
N ASP A 36 -11.07 1.40 3.99
CA ASP A 36 -11.66 0.87 2.75
C ASP A 36 -10.82 1.27 1.53
N LEU A 37 -10.35 2.51 1.51
CA LEU A 37 -9.48 3.03 0.45
C LEU A 37 -8.16 2.26 0.40
N ILE A 38 -7.51 2.06 1.54
CA ILE A 38 -6.26 1.31 1.67
C ILE A 38 -6.48 -0.14 1.25
N SER A 39 -7.52 -0.79 1.77
CA SER A 39 -7.86 -2.18 1.44
C SER A 39 -8.11 -2.37 -0.06
N ASN A 40 -8.91 -1.49 -0.66
CA ASN A 40 -9.19 -1.52 -2.10
C ASN A 40 -7.94 -1.23 -2.95
N THR A 41 -7.09 -0.30 -2.49
CA THR A 41 -5.80 0.00 -3.13
C THR A 41 -4.89 -1.22 -3.13
N LEU A 42 -4.77 -1.90 -1.99
CA LEU A 42 -3.94 -3.09 -1.83
C LEU A 42 -4.42 -4.29 -2.65
N LEU A 43 -5.75 -4.50 -2.75
CA LEU A 43 -6.35 -5.54 -3.60
C LEU A 43 -6.15 -5.27 -5.10
N SER A 44 -5.96 -4.01 -5.46
CA SER A 44 -5.78 -3.56 -6.84
C SER A 44 -4.33 -3.60 -7.33
N LEU A 45 -3.40 -3.99 -6.45
CA LEU A 45 -1.99 -4.19 -6.78
C LEU A 45 -1.76 -5.55 -7.46
N ASP A 46 -0.71 -5.62 -8.28
CA ASP A 46 -0.27 -6.87 -8.89
C ASP A 46 0.32 -7.83 -7.83
N ALA A 47 0.26 -9.14 -8.08
CA ALA A 47 0.74 -10.18 -7.14
C ALA A 47 2.21 -10.01 -6.69
N LYS A 48 3.04 -9.32 -7.47
CA LYS A 48 4.44 -9.00 -7.10
C LYS A 48 4.55 -8.08 -5.87
N TYR A 49 3.46 -7.42 -5.48
CA TYR A 49 3.38 -6.58 -4.29
C TYR A 49 2.75 -7.30 -3.09
N LEU A 50 2.51 -8.61 -3.16
CA LEU A 50 1.83 -9.35 -2.09
C LEU A 50 2.54 -9.22 -0.73
N SER A 51 3.87 -9.22 -0.72
CA SER A 51 4.67 -9.10 0.51
C SER A 51 4.42 -7.77 1.23
N ILE A 52 4.37 -6.65 0.50
CA ILE A 52 4.07 -5.35 1.09
C ILE A 52 2.60 -5.24 1.49
N THR A 53 1.69 -5.79 0.68
CA THR A 53 0.25 -5.83 1.00
C THR A 53 -0.02 -6.52 2.34
N VAL A 54 0.63 -7.66 2.60
CA VAL A 54 0.46 -8.40 3.86
C VAL A 54 1.01 -7.62 5.06
N VAL A 55 2.09 -6.85 4.88
CA VAL A 55 2.67 -6.02 5.96
C VAL A 55 1.75 -4.85 6.27
N LEU A 56 1.28 -4.13 5.25
CA LEU A 56 0.41 -2.97 5.41
C LEU A 56 -0.98 -3.36 5.95
N GLN A 57 -1.53 -4.51 5.55
CA GLN A 57 -2.79 -5.04 6.11
C GLN A 57 -2.69 -5.43 7.60
N ARG A 58 -1.48 -5.70 8.11
CA ARG A 58 -1.28 -6.05 9.53
C ARG A 58 -1.07 -4.83 10.42
N GLN A 59 -0.85 -3.65 9.84
CA GLN A 59 -0.76 -2.41 10.60
C GLN A 59 -2.19 -1.92 10.86
N LEU A 60 -2.54 -1.82 12.14
CA LEU A 60 -3.83 -1.30 12.58
C LEU A 60 -3.76 0.24 12.55
N ASP A 61 -4.87 0.87 12.16
CA ASP A 61 -5.09 2.33 12.21
C ASP A 61 -4.13 3.18 11.34
N LEU A 62 -3.86 2.76 10.09
CA LEU A 62 -3.12 3.57 9.14
C LEU A 62 -4.03 4.60 8.46
N ASP A 63 -3.67 5.88 8.56
CA ASP A 63 -4.28 6.89 7.70
C ASP A 63 -3.70 6.86 6.28
N TRP A 64 -4.37 7.52 5.34
CA TRP A 64 -3.93 7.51 3.94
C TRP A 64 -2.52 8.10 3.72
N PRO A 65 -2.14 9.27 4.31
CA PRO A 65 -0.77 9.79 4.26
C PRO A 65 0.31 8.84 4.80
N GLU A 66 0.05 8.17 5.92
CA GLU A 66 0.96 7.20 6.53
C GLU A 66 1.14 5.99 5.63
N PHE A 67 0.04 5.48 5.06
CA PHE A 67 0.08 4.40 4.05
C PHE A 67 0.98 4.77 2.86
N GLN A 68 0.84 5.98 2.31
CA GLN A 68 1.67 6.44 1.20
C GLN A 68 3.16 6.49 1.58
N THR A 69 3.45 6.98 2.78
CA THR A 69 4.82 7.08 3.32
C THR A 69 5.44 5.71 3.51
N MET A 70 4.72 4.77 4.14
CA MET A 70 5.19 3.39 4.32
C MET A 70 5.41 2.68 2.99
N PHE A 71 4.52 2.91 2.01
CA PHE A 71 4.66 2.33 0.69
C PHE A 71 5.93 2.84 -0.01
N ALA A 72 6.22 4.14 0.11
CA ALA A 72 7.43 4.75 -0.42
C ALA A 72 8.69 4.19 0.25
N TRP A 73 8.68 4.07 1.58
CA TRP A 73 9.76 3.47 2.37
C TRP A 73 10.04 2.03 1.96
N PHE A 74 8.99 1.21 1.81
CA PHE A 74 9.16 -0.18 1.40
C PHE A 74 9.78 -0.28 0.01
N ARG A 75 9.35 0.54 -0.94
CA ARG A 75 9.93 0.58 -2.29
C ARG A 75 11.43 0.89 -2.25
N GLU A 76 11.84 1.85 -1.43
CA GLU A 76 13.24 2.29 -1.30
C GLU A 76 14.10 1.26 -0.57
N TYR A 77 13.63 0.72 0.56
CA TYR A 77 14.40 -0.19 1.41
C TYR A 77 14.39 -1.64 0.91
N PHE A 78 13.26 -2.15 0.43
CA PHE A 78 13.16 -3.52 -0.09
C PHE A 78 13.47 -3.62 -1.58
N GLY A 79 13.35 -2.54 -2.35
CA GLY A 79 13.82 -2.50 -3.74
C GLY A 79 15.34 -2.64 -3.86
N ALA A 80 16.09 -2.28 -2.81
CA ALA A 80 17.54 -2.39 -2.73
C ALA A 80 18.04 -3.77 -2.23
N ILE A 81 17.16 -4.62 -1.70
CA ILE A 81 17.52 -5.94 -1.16
C ILE A 81 17.12 -7.02 -2.18
N PRO A 82 18.06 -7.84 -2.70
CA PRO A 82 17.72 -8.93 -3.63
C PRO A 82 16.71 -9.88 -2.99
N TRP A 83 15.60 -10.10 -3.71
CA TRP A 83 14.40 -10.85 -3.30
C TRP A 83 14.61 -12.33 -2.89
N HIS A 84 15.85 -12.81 -2.87
CA HIS A 84 16.19 -14.21 -2.59
C HIS A 84 16.88 -14.47 -1.24
N SER A 85 17.21 -13.44 -0.45
CA SER A 85 17.95 -13.69 0.79
C SER A 85 17.02 -13.83 2.00
N ARG A 86 17.21 -14.96 2.72
CA ARG A 86 16.58 -15.44 3.97
C ARG A 86 16.52 -14.45 5.17
N TYR A 87 16.87 -13.18 4.98
CA TYR A 87 16.93 -12.15 6.02
C TYR A 87 15.59 -11.43 6.30
N GLN A 88 14.52 -11.74 5.54
CA GLN A 88 13.23 -11.08 5.71
C GLN A 88 12.60 -11.31 7.09
N PHE A 89 12.83 -12.46 7.74
CA PHE A 89 12.28 -12.73 9.07
C PHE A 89 13.01 -11.98 10.21
N SER A 90 14.30 -11.67 10.07
CA SER A 90 15.08 -11.06 11.17
C SER A 90 14.93 -9.54 11.25
N LEU A 91 14.78 -8.84 10.12
CA LEU A 91 14.42 -7.42 10.12
C LEU A 91 12.96 -7.21 10.57
N TYR A 92 12.09 -8.15 10.23
CA TYR A 92 10.68 -8.20 10.61
C TYR A 92 10.46 -8.29 12.13
N SER A 93 11.19 -9.17 12.82
CA SER A 93 11.14 -9.29 14.28
C SER A 93 11.59 -8.02 15.01
N ARG A 94 12.52 -7.26 14.42
CA ARG A 94 13.10 -6.09 15.05
C ARG A 94 12.23 -4.84 14.92
N PHE A 95 11.43 -4.75 13.86
CA PHE A 95 10.48 -3.64 13.67
C PHE A 95 9.26 -3.77 14.60
N LEU A 96 8.70 -4.98 14.75
CA LEU A 96 7.56 -5.24 15.65
C LEU A 96 7.93 -5.21 17.15
N SER A 97 9.22 -5.20 17.49
CA SER A 97 9.69 -5.18 18.88
C SER A 97 10.03 -3.77 19.38
N ILE A 98 9.90 -2.74 18.55
CA ILE A 98 10.20 -1.33 18.87
C ILE A 98 8.92 -0.46 18.92
N SER A 99 7.75 -1.03 18.62
CA SER A 99 6.42 -0.45 18.89
C SER A 99 5.83 -1.05 20.15
#